data_AF-A0A7Y9R172-F1
#
_entry.id   AF-A0A7Y9R172-F1
#
_cell.length_a   1.000
_cell.length_b   1.000
_cell.length_c   1.000
_cell.angle_alpha   90.00
_cell.angle_beta   90.00
_cell.angle_gamma   90.00
#
_symmetry.space_group_name_H-M   'P 1'
#
loop_
_entity.id
_entity.type
_entity.pdbx_description
1 polymer ?
#
loop_
_entity_poly.entity_id
_entity_poly.type
_entity_poly.pdbx_seq_one_letter_code
_entity_poly.pdbx_strand_id
1 'polypeptide(L)'
;MDDIVKAALKKWPNVPDCRGWLALDARGDWYMRDDRTQATGPFPQAKGSRILHDKLREFIGRNYEADADGCWFFQNGPQKVFVELEAAPWVFGVQWLDGVFRVETHTGRPVPSVDAVLVDEHGRLFLHTPLGLGLVRSADMDTAADAVVGGLWVPQEVAFAELPVRFGYDLSPQRRGSIAVARA
;
A
#
# COMPACT_ATOMS: atom_id res chain seq x y z
N MET A 1 -11.70 4.98 -9.12
CA MET A 1 -11.38 6.32 -9.66
C MET A 1 -12.65 7.15 -9.83
N ASP A 2 -12.67 8.33 -9.22
CA ASP A 2 -13.77 9.30 -9.26
C ASP A 2 -13.94 9.89 -10.67
N ASP A 3 -15.16 10.27 -11.07
CA ASP A 3 -15.42 10.76 -12.44
C ASP A 3 -14.75 12.10 -12.73
N ILE A 4 -14.55 12.94 -11.72
CA ILE A 4 -13.78 14.19 -11.83
C ILE A 4 -12.33 13.93 -12.26
N VAL A 5 -11.74 12.82 -11.78
CA VAL A 5 -10.38 12.42 -12.10
C VAL A 5 -10.31 11.92 -13.54
N LYS A 6 -11.26 11.08 -13.97
CA LYS A 6 -11.36 10.63 -15.38
C LYS A 6 -11.54 11.80 -16.35
N ALA A 7 -12.34 12.80 -15.98
CA ALA A 7 -12.54 14.00 -16.80
C ALA A 7 -11.25 14.82 -16.93
N ALA A 8 -10.50 14.96 -15.85
CA ALA A 8 -9.22 15.67 -15.87
C ALA A 8 -8.17 14.95 -16.73
N LEU A 9 -8.08 13.62 -16.66
CA LEU A 9 -7.18 12.80 -17.48
C LEU A 9 -7.46 12.96 -18.98
N LYS A 10 -8.73 13.01 -19.39
CA LYS A 10 -9.12 13.26 -20.79
C LYS A 10 -8.69 14.65 -21.27
N LYS A 11 -8.77 15.64 -20.39
CA LYS A 11 -8.41 17.03 -20.72
C LYS A 11 -6.91 17.24 -20.83
N TRP A 12 -6.13 16.56 -20.00
CA TRP A 12 -4.67 16.70 -19.91
C TRP A 12 -4.00 15.33 -19.79
N PRO A 13 -3.83 14.59 -20.90
CA PRO A 13 -3.32 13.22 -20.83
C PRO A 13 -1.82 13.13 -20.48
N ASN A 14 -1.05 14.20 -20.69
CA ASN A 14 0.42 14.20 -20.61
C ASN A 14 0.93 15.06 -19.45
N VAL A 15 0.51 14.75 -18.21
CA VAL A 15 1.02 15.42 -17.01
C VAL A 15 2.14 14.58 -16.40
N PRO A 16 3.32 15.16 -16.11
CA PRO A 16 4.44 14.41 -15.55
C PRO A 16 4.08 13.72 -14.25
N ASP A 17 4.52 12.47 -14.11
CA ASP A 17 4.37 11.70 -12.89
C ASP A 17 5.10 12.36 -11.71
N CYS A 18 4.52 12.23 -10.51
CA CYS A 18 5.13 12.65 -9.26
C CYS A 18 5.61 11.42 -8.49
N ARG A 19 6.87 11.41 -8.03
CA ARG A 19 7.49 10.27 -7.32
C ARG A 19 8.14 10.76 -6.03
N GLY A 20 8.15 9.91 -5.00
CA GLY A 20 8.82 10.18 -3.71
C GLY A 20 8.00 11.02 -2.72
N TRP A 21 7.00 11.76 -3.18
CA TRP A 21 6.21 12.71 -2.35
C TRP A 21 5.11 12.08 -1.50
N LEU A 22 4.61 10.90 -1.86
CA LEU A 22 3.56 10.19 -1.12
C LEU A 22 4.08 8.84 -0.65
N ALA A 23 3.77 8.46 0.59
CA ALA A 23 4.15 7.17 1.14
C ALA A 23 3.02 6.54 1.96
N LEU A 24 3.00 5.21 2.01
CA LEU A 24 2.10 4.39 2.81
C LEU A 24 2.92 3.55 3.79
N ASP A 25 2.64 3.73 5.08
CA ASP A 25 3.36 3.05 6.14
C ASP A 25 2.70 1.71 6.54
N ALA A 26 3.39 0.91 7.35
CA ALA A 26 2.94 -0.41 7.78
C ALA A 26 1.67 -0.41 8.65
N ARG A 27 1.20 0.77 9.11
CA ARG A 27 -0.04 0.94 9.89
C ARG A 27 -1.21 1.39 9.02
N GLY A 28 -0.96 1.68 7.73
CA GLY A 28 -1.96 2.20 6.80
C GLY A 28 -2.08 3.73 6.84
N ASP A 29 -1.12 4.42 7.45
CA ASP A 29 -1.08 5.88 7.47
C ASP A 29 -0.39 6.42 6.21
N TRP A 30 -0.97 7.47 5.64
CA TRP A 30 -0.41 8.20 4.52
C TRP A 30 0.55 9.30 4.99
N TYR A 31 1.67 9.47 4.28
CA TYR A 31 2.67 10.48 4.58
C TYR A 31 3.00 11.33 3.35
N MET A 32 3.16 12.63 3.57
CA MET A 32 3.75 13.58 2.62
C MET A 32 5.25 13.71 2.90
N ARG A 33 6.06 13.56 1.85
CA ARG A 33 7.52 13.61 1.92
C ARG A 33 8.04 14.73 1.03
N ASP A 34 8.16 15.93 1.60
CA ASP A 34 8.74 17.08 0.89
C ASP A 34 10.23 16.88 0.57
N ASP A 35 10.81 17.78 -0.23
CA ASP A 35 12.22 17.69 -0.63
C ASP A 35 13.18 17.60 0.58
N ARG A 36 12.85 18.30 1.67
CA ARG A 36 13.63 18.26 2.91
C ARG A 36 13.60 16.88 3.54
N THR A 37 12.42 16.26 3.63
CA THR A 37 12.25 14.90 4.12
C THR A 37 12.99 13.90 3.23
N GLN A 38 12.88 14.04 1.92
CA GLN A 38 13.55 13.12 1.00
C GLN A 38 15.07 13.23 1.09
N ALA A 39 15.61 14.42 1.36
CA ALA A 39 17.03 14.64 1.57
C ALA A 39 17.57 14.02 2.87
N THR A 40 16.72 13.73 3.88
CA THR A 40 17.17 13.09 5.13
C THR A 40 17.20 11.57 5.07
N GLY A 41 16.62 10.95 4.04
CA GLY A 41 16.74 9.51 3.82
C GLY A 41 15.58 8.88 3.03
N PRO A 42 15.71 7.58 2.69
CA PRO A 42 14.64 6.84 2.02
C PRO A 42 13.47 6.57 2.98
N PHE A 43 12.29 6.31 2.42
CA PHE A 43 11.20 5.72 3.19
C PHE A 43 11.53 4.23 3.48
N PRO A 44 11.21 3.68 4.68
CA PRO A 44 10.51 4.29 5.81
C PRO A 44 11.40 5.02 6.83
N GLN A 45 12.72 5.16 6.59
CA GLN A 45 13.65 5.82 7.52
C GLN A 45 13.30 7.31 7.72
N ALA A 46 13.02 8.03 6.64
CA ALA A 46 12.45 9.37 6.66
C ALA A 46 10.97 9.34 6.22
N LYS A 47 10.06 9.25 7.21
CA LYS A 47 8.62 9.12 6.96
C LYS A 47 7.97 10.39 6.41
N GLY A 48 8.39 11.57 6.87
CA GLY A 48 7.75 12.84 6.53
C GLY A 48 6.56 13.17 7.42
N SER A 49 5.64 13.99 6.91
CA SER A 49 4.47 14.46 7.66
C SER A 49 3.26 13.55 7.42
N ARG A 50 2.69 12.99 8.49
CA ARG A 50 1.47 12.20 8.39
C ARG A 50 0.30 13.07 7.91
N ILE A 51 -0.46 12.57 6.94
CA ILE A 51 -1.67 13.22 6.43
C ILE A 51 -2.81 12.96 7.42
N LEU A 52 -3.25 14.00 8.14
CA LEU A 52 -4.35 13.91 9.11
C LEU A 52 -5.72 14.27 8.54
N HIS A 53 -5.77 14.88 7.34
CA HIS A 53 -7.00 15.39 6.75
C HIS A 53 -7.84 14.27 6.13
N ASP A 54 -8.93 13.88 6.79
CA ASP A 54 -9.77 12.72 6.43
C ASP A 54 -10.23 12.73 4.97
N LYS A 55 -10.80 13.83 4.50
CA LYS A 55 -11.29 13.92 3.10
C LYS A 55 -10.17 13.72 2.08
N LEU A 56 -8.93 14.10 2.42
CA LEU A 56 -7.79 13.89 1.54
C LEU A 56 -7.40 12.41 1.53
N ARG A 57 -7.35 11.75 2.70
CA ARG A 57 -7.08 10.31 2.80
C ARG A 57 -8.11 9.48 2.04
N GLU A 58 -9.39 9.82 2.19
CA GLU A 58 -10.48 9.15 1.46
C GLU A 58 -10.36 9.39 -0.06
N PHE A 59 -10.00 10.61 -0.47
CA PHE A 59 -9.79 10.93 -1.89
C PHE A 59 -8.60 10.15 -2.47
N ILE A 60 -7.51 10.02 -1.72
CA ILE A 60 -6.38 9.14 -2.06
C ILE A 60 -6.89 7.70 -2.25
N GLY A 61 -7.57 7.14 -1.25
CA GLY A 61 -8.00 5.73 -1.26
C GLY A 61 -8.97 5.36 -2.39
N ARG A 62 -9.87 6.26 -2.81
CA ARG A 62 -10.78 6.03 -3.95
C ARG A 62 -10.08 6.06 -5.32
N ASN A 63 -8.92 6.69 -5.38
CA ASN A 63 -8.12 6.90 -6.58
C ASN A 63 -6.74 6.22 -6.48
N TYR A 64 -6.62 5.23 -5.59
CA TYR A 64 -5.42 4.43 -5.36
C TYR A 64 -5.49 3.12 -6.14
N GLU A 65 -4.49 2.87 -6.98
CA GLU A 65 -4.40 1.69 -7.86
C GLU A 65 -2.94 1.39 -8.27
N ALA A 66 -2.72 0.25 -8.90
CA ALA A 66 -1.42 -0.15 -9.47
C ALA A 66 -1.35 0.17 -10.96
N ASP A 67 -0.16 0.46 -11.45
CA ASP A 67 0.13 0.43 -12.88
C ASP A 67 0.59 -0.96 -13.36
N ALA A 68 0.88 -1.08 -14.65
CA ALA A 68 1.31 -2.34 -15.26
C ALA A 68 2.68 -2.84 -14.76
N ASP A 69 3.49 -1.95 -14.17
CA ASP A 69 4.83 -2.27 -13.65
C ASP A 69 4.80 -2.63 -12.16
N GLY A 70 3.62 -2.67 -11.54
CA GLY A 70 3.44 -2.95 -10.11
C GLY A 70 3.67 -1.75 -9.21
N CYS A 71 3.84 -0.55 -9.77
CA CYS A 71 3.99 0.67 -8.99
C CYS A 71 2.60 1.19 -8.60
N TRP A 72 2.38 1.39 -7.30
CA TRP A 72 1.12 1.92 -6.80
C TRP A 72 1.12 3.44 -6.80
N PHE A 73 -0.02 4.02 -7.15
CA PHE A 73 -0.17 5.46 -7.29
C PHE A 73 -1.55 5.93 -6.85
N PHE A 74 -1.61 7.21 -6.48
CA PHE A 74 -2.82 7.99 -6.32
C PHE A 74 -3.03 8.85 -7.58
N GLN A 75 -4.17 8.69 -8.26
CA GLN A 75 -4.53 9.53 -9.39
C GLN A 75 -5.10 10.88 -8.92
N ASN A 76 -4.24 11.91 -8.93
CA ASN A 76 -4.58 13.28 -8.55
C ASN A 76 -4.93 14.12 -9.79
N GLY A 77 -6.20 14.08 -10.20
CA GLY A 77 -6.62 14.67 -11.47
C GLY A 77 -5.88 14.00 -12.64
N PRO A 78 -5.18 14.73 -13.53
CA PRO A 78 -4.41 14.10 -14.61
C PRO A 78 -3.06 13.51 -14.17
N GLN A 79 -2.57 13.86 -12.98
CA GLN A 79 -1.24 13.46 -12.51
C GLN A 79 -1.29 12.15 -11.72
N LYS A 80 -0.37 11.23 -12.01
CA LYS A 80 -0.09 10.09 -11.13
C LYS A 80 0.89 10.50 -10.04
N VAL A 81 0.52 10.26 -8.79
CA VAL A 81 1.41 10.44 -7.64
C VAL A 81 1.76 9.05 -7.09
N PHE A 82 2.95 8.57 -7.41
CA PHE A 82 3.42 7.26 -6.99
C PHE A 82 3.71 7.21 -5.49
N VAL A 83 3.43 6.03 -4.92
CA VAL A 83 3.49 5.78 -3.48
C VAL A 83 4.73 4.96 -3.15
N GLU A 84 5.54 5.46 -2.22
CA GLU A 84 6.56 4.65 -1.54
C GLU A 84 5.89 3.76 -0.49
N LEU A 85 6.15 2.47 -0.53
CA LEU A 85 5.50 1.47 0.33
C LEU A 85 6.48 0.97 1.39
N GLU A 86 6.01 0.85 2.63
CA GLU A 86 6.84 0.31 3.72
C GLU A 86 6.97 -1.22 3.61
N ALA A 87 5.89 -1.88 3.20
CA ALA A 87 5.83 -3.35 3.21
C ALA A 87 5.04 -3.94 2.05
N ALA A 88 3.80 -3.50 1.86
CA ALA A 88 2.88 -4.03 0.86
C ALA A 88 1.92 -2.94 0.39
N PRO A 89 1.26 -3.11 -0.76
CA PRO A 89 0.36 -2.10 -1.30
C PRO A 89 -0.93 -1.91 -0.51
N TRP A 90 -1.39 -2.97 0.16
CA TRP A 90 -2.48 -2.90 1.11
C TRP A 90 -1.95 -3.06 2.53
N VAL A 91 -2.55 -2.32 3.45
CA VAL A 91 -2.57 -2.66 4.88
C VAL A 91 -3.98 -3.10 5.22
N PHE A 92 -4.10 -4.22 5.92
CA PHE A 92 -5.36 -4.84 6.28
C PHE A 92 -5.66 -4.66 7.76
N GLY A 93 -6.89 -4.23 8.05
CA GLY A 93 -7.50 -4.39 9.35
C GLY A 93 -8.20 -5.74 9.44
N VAL A 94 -8.19 -6.35 10.62
CA VAL A 94 -8.84 -7.62 10.94
C VAL A 94 -9.71 -7.42 12.17
N GLN A 95 -10.97 -7.80 12.07
CA GLN A 95 -11.95 -7.69 13.14
C GLN A 95 -12.71 -8.99 13.31
N TRP A 96 -13.06 -9.33 14.54
CA TRP A 96 -14.01 -10.40 14.85
C TRP A 96 -15.40 -9.80 15.06
N LEU A 97 -16.32 -10.03 14.12
CA LEU A 97 -17.68 -9.48 14.15
C LEU A 97 -18.69 -10.55 13.72
N ASP A 98 -19.81 -10.65 14.43
CA ASP A 98 -20.89 -11.59 14.13
C ASP A 98 -20.43 -13.06 14.00
N GLY A 99 -19.40 -13.45 14.76
CA GLY A 99 -18.86 -14.81 14.75
C GLY A 99 -17.96 -15.14 13.55
N VAL A 100 -17.54 -14.13 12.79
CA VAL A 100 -16.63 -14.30 11.65
C VAL A 100 -15.52 -13.26 11.65
N PHE A 101 -14.35 -13.63 11.13
CA PHE A 101 -13.27 -12.68 10.86
C PHE A 101 -13.60 -11.87 9.60
N ARG A 102 -13.56 -10.55 9.73
CA ARG A 102 -13.69 -9.61 8.62
C ARG A 102 -12.36 -8.92 8.38
N VAL A 103 -11.99 -8.82 7.11
CA VAL A 103 -10.77 -8.15 6.66
C VAL A 103 -11.15 -6.94 5.81
N GLU A 104 -10.50 -5.82 6.06
CA GLU A 104 -10.70 -4.57 5.31
C GLU A 104 -9.36 -3.94 4.95
N THR A 105 -9.28 -3.30 3.78
CA THR A 105 -8.10 -2.47 3.43
C THR A 105 -8.06 -1.19 4.25
N HIS A 106 -6.89 -0.56 4.38
CA HIS A 106 -6.70 0.79 4.93
C HIS A 106 -7.49 1.89 4.20
N THR A 107 -8.09 1.58 3.04
CA THR A 107 -8.99 2.46 2.30
C THR A 107 -10.48 2.18 2.54
N GLY A 108 -10.81 1.27 3.47
CA GLY A 108 -12.18 0.89 3.84
C GLY A 108 -12.85 -0.09 2.89
N ARG A 109 -12.11 -0.70 1.95
CA ARG A 109 -12.66 -1.73 1.05
C ARG A 109 -12.71 -3.08 1.77
N PRO A 110 -13.87 -3.77 1.82
CA PRO A 110 -13.97 -5.10 2.38
C PRO A 110 -13.23 -6.11 1.50
N VAL A 111 -12.59 -7.09 2.14
CA VAL A 111 -11.90 -8.20 1.48
C VAL A 111 -12.82 -9.42 1.51
N PRO A 112 -13.19 -10.01 0.36
CA PRO A 112 -14.16 -11.09 0.30
C PRO A 112 -13.59 -12.45 0.74
N SER A 113 -12.29 -12.67 0.53
CA SER A 113 -11.59 -13.92 0.85
C SER A 113 -10.11 -13.67 1.12
N VAL A 114 -9.52 -14.58 1.89
CA VAL A 114 -8.07 -14.69 2.09
C VAL A 114 -7.64 -15.97 1.38
N ASP A 115 -6.81 -15.81 0.34
CA ASP A 115 -6.39 -16.92 -0.53
C ASP A 115 -5.11 -17.57 0.00
N ALA A 116 -4.25 -16.80 0.67
CA ALA A 116 -3.10 -17.31 1.39
C ALA A 116 -2.74 -16.42 2.58
N VAL A 117 -2.15 -17.03 3.60
CA VAL A 117 -1.64 -16.35 4.79
C VAL A 117 -0.14 -16.60 4.84
N LEU A 118 0.64 -15.54 4.97
CA LEU A 118 2.09 -15.60 4.95
C LEU A 118 2.64 -14.91 6.19
N VAL A 119 3.74 -15.41 6.72
CA VAL A 119 4.48 -14.77 7.81
C VAL A 119 5.93 -14.60 7.39
N ASP A 120 6.47 -13.40 7.59
CA ASP A 120 7.87 -13.13 7.26
C ASP A 120 8.82 -13.41 8.42
N GLU A 121 10.13 -13.28 8.16
CA GLU A 121 11.20 -13.43 9.14
C GLU A 121 11.14 -12.42 10.30
N HIS A 122 10.29 -11.41 10.22
CA HIS A 122 10.04 -10.41 11.27
C HIS A 122 8.74 -10.67 12.04
N GLY A 123 8.04 -11.77 11.76
CA GLY A 123 6.75 -12.10 12.37
C GLY A 123 5.60 -11.23 11.87
N ARG A 124 5.76 -10.53 10.74
CA ARG A 124 4.68 -9.76 10.12
C ARG A 124 3.77 -10.70 9.34
N LEU A 125 2.46 -10.57 9.56
CA LEU A 125 1.46 -11.38 8.88
C LEU A 125 0.96 -10.67 7.62
N PHE A 126 1.07 -11.33 6.47
CA PHE A 126 0.54 -10.86 5.19
C PHE A 126 -0.61 -11.74 4.73
N LEU A 127 -1.59 -11.13 4.09
CA LEU A 127 -2.71 -11.81 3.45
C LEU A 127 -2.60 -11.60 1.94
N HIS A 128 -2.70 -12.69 1.19
CA HIS A 128 -2.96 -12.63 -0.24
C HIS A 128 -4.48 -12.74 -0.45
N THR A 129 -5.03 -11.84 -1.26
CA THR A 129 -6.46 -11.69 -1.46
C THR A 129 -6.74 -11.38 -2.93
N PRO A 130 -8.01 -11.43 -3.38
CA PRO A 130 -8.37 -10.98 -4.73
C PRO A 130 -8.06 -9.51 -5.02
N LEU A 131 -7.85 -8.67 -3.98
CA LEU A 131 -7.42 -7.27 -4.15
C LEU A 131 -5.89 -7.13 -4.29
N GLY A 132 -5.13 -8.19 -4.00
CA GLY A 132 -3.67 -8.20 -3.95
C GLY A 132 -3.13 -8.53 -2.55
N LEU A 133 -1.81 -8.46 -2.41
CA LEU A 133 -1.10 -8.67 -1.15
C LEU A 133 -1.25 -7.47 -0.21
N GLY A 134 -1.40 -7.74 1.08
CA GLY A 134 -1.34 -6.72 2.11
C GLY A 134 -0.83 -7.21 3.46
N LEU A 135 -0.30 -6.27 4.23
CA LEU A 135 0.19 -6.48 5.60
C LEU A 135 -0.97 -6.32 6.59
N VAL A 136 -1.13 -7.24 7.54
CA VAL A 136 -2.03 -7.03 8.68
C VAL A 136 -1.43 -5.98 9.61
N ARG A 137 -2.20 -4.93 9.91
CA ARG A 137 -1.73 -3.84 10.79
C ARG A 137 -1.43 -4.39 12.19
N SER A 138 -0.37 -3.89 12.80
CA SER A 138 0.10 -4.39 14.11
C SER A 138 -0.95 -4.32 15.22
N ALA A 139 -1.90 -3.37 15.14
CA ALA A 139 -2.97 -3.21 16.13
C ALA A 139 -3.99 -4.36 16.12
N ASP A 140 -4.05 -5.14 15.04
CA ASP A 140 -5.03 -6.21 14.87
C ASP A 140 -4.38 -7.59 14.93
N MET A 141 -3.10 -7.67 15.32
CA MET A 141 -2.35 -8.93 15.39
C MET A 141 -2.93 -9.90 16.41
N ASP A 142 -3.50 -9.42 17.51
CA ASP A 142 -4.16 -10.28 18.50
C ASP A 142 -5.37 -10.99 17.86
N THR A 143 -6.24 -10.23 17.19
CA THR A 143 -7.40 -10.79 16.47
C THR A 143 -6.97 -11.70 15.31
N ALA A 144 -5.92 -11.34 14.58
CA ALA A 144 -5.37 -12.20 13.53
C ALA A 144 -4.78 -13.51 14.09
N ALA A 145 -4.15 -13.47 15.26
CA ALA A 145 -3.62 -14.64 15.94
C ALA A 145 -4.75 -15.60 16.36
N ASP A 146 -5.90 -15.09 16.78
CA ASP A 146 -7.08 -15.91 17.07
C ASP A 146 -7.53 -16.72 15.83
N ALA A 147 -7.49 -16.13 14.63
CA ALA A 147 -7.80 -16.83 13.39
C ALA A 147 -6.79 -17.95 13.08
N VAL A 148 -5.53 -17.76 13.45
CA VAL A 148 -4.47 -18.77 13.31
C VAL A 148 -4.63 -19.90 14.33
N VAL A 149 -4.83 -19.57 15.60
CA VAL A 149 -5.04 -20.55 16.68
C VAL A 149 -6.31 -21.36 16.44
N GLY A 150 -7.36 -20.74 15.90
CA GLY A 150 -8.59 -21.41 15.49
C GLY A 150 -8.45 -22.31 14.26
N GLY A 151 -7.28 -22.37 13.62
CA GLY A 151 -7.01 -23.18 12.43
C GLY A 151 -7.66 -22.67 11.15
N LEU A 152 -8.27 -21.48 11.17
CA LEU A 152 -8.85 -20.86 9.97
C LEU A 152 -7.75 -20.33 9.05
N TRP A 153 -6.73 -19.73 9.64
CA TRP A 153 -5.56 -19.22 8.94
C TRP A 153 -4.35 -20.11 9.23
N VAL A 154 -3.66 -20.53 8.17
CA VAL A 154 -2.47 -21.38 8.27
C VAL A 154 -1.29 -20.62 7.64
N PRO A 155 -0.53 -19.84 8.44
CA PRO A 155 0.58 -19.06 7.92
C PRO A 155 1.67 -19.93 7.31
N GLN A 156 2.17 -19.52 6.15
CA GLN A 156 3.36 -20.09 5.53
C GLN A 156 4.52 -19.11 5.66
N GLU A 157 5.68 -19.61 6.06
CA GLU A 157 6.90 -18.80 6.11
C GLU A 157 7.29 -18.31 4.71
N VAL A 158 7.74 -17.07 4.61
CA VAL A 158 8.24 -16.45 3.38
C VAL A 158 9.30 -15.41 3.73
N ALA A 159 10.34 -15.24 2.91
CA ALA A 159 11.23 -14.11 3.09
C ALA A 159 10.57 -12.82 2.59
N PHE A 160 10.64 -11.72 3.34
CA PHE A 160 10.04 -10.45 2.94
C PHE A 160 10.56 -9.98 1.57
N ALA A 161 11.84 -10.22 1.28
CA ALA A 161 12.47 -9.86 0.01
C ALA A 161 11.84 -10.56 -1.21
N GLU A 162 11.15 -11.69 -1.03
CA GLU A 162 10.48 -12.41 -2.11
C GLU A 162 9.09 -11.83 -2.44
N LEU A 163 8.45 -11.15 -1.49
CA LEU A 163 7.07 -10.68 -1.65
C LEU A 163 6.89 -9.71 -2.83
N PRO A 164 7.73 -8.66 -3.01
CA PRO A 164 7.60 -7.75 -4.15
C PRO A 164 7.65 -8.46 -5.50
N VAL A 165 8.54 -9.44 -5.64
CA VAL A 165 8.72 -10.21 -6.89
C VAL A 165 7.56 -11.19 -7.09
N ARG A 166 7.18 -11.92 -6.04
CA ARG A 166 6.11 -12.93 -6.07
C ARG A 166 4.75 -12.34 -6.37
N PHE A 167 4.47 -11.14 -5.86
CA PHE A 167 3.17 -10.47 -5.98
C PHE A 167 3.19 -9.25 -6.92
N GLY A 168 4.31 -9.00 -7.60
CA GLY A 168 4.42 -8.00 -8.66
C GLY A 168 4.15 -6.57 -8.21
N TYR A 169 4.75 -6.13 -7.10
CA TYR A 169 4.65 -4.74 -6.64
C TYR A 169 6.02 -4.12 -6.38
N ASP A 170 6.10 -2.79 -6.43
CA ASP A 170 7.33 -2.04 -6.18
C ASP A 170 7.26 -1.26 -4.87
N LEU A 171 8.27 -1.43 -4.01
CA LEU A 171 8.36 -0.70 -2.74
C LEU A 171 8.75 0.77 -2.91
N SER A 172 9.47 1.12 -3.99
CA SER A 172 10.09 2.44 -4.12
C SER A 172 10.15 2.91 -5.59
N PRO A 173 9.01 3.37 -6.15
CA PRO A 173 8.96 3.90 -7.50
C PRO A 173 9.93 5.07 -7.72
N GLN A 174 10.30 5.82 -6.67
CA GLN A 174 11.33 6.85 -6.73
C GLN A 174 12.69 6.30 -7.18
N ARG A 175 13.08 5.11 -6.71
CA ARG A 175 14.35 4.46 -7.06
C ARG A 175 14.35 3.84 -8.46
N ARG A 176 13.19 3.49 -9.02
CA ARG A 176 13.08 3.10 -10.42
C ARG A 176 13.35 4.27 -11.37
N GLY A 177 12.77 5.43 -11.07
CA GLY A 177 12.93 6.64 -11.89
C GLY A 177 14.37 7.15 -11.97
N SER A 178 15.17 6.97 -10.92
CA SER A 178 16.57 7.40 -10.89
C SER A 178 17.50 6.51 -11.73
N ILE A 179 17.17 5.24 -11.94
CA ILE A 179 17.96 4.32 -12.78
C ILE A 179 17.87 4.70 -14.27
N ALA A 180 16.74 5.27 -14.72
CA ALA A 180 16.55 5.67 -16.11
C ALA A 180 17.39 6.89 -16.53
N VAL A 181 17.81 7.74 -15.59
CA VAL A 181 18.60 8.96 -15.87
C VAL A 181 20.12 8.69 -15.89
N ALA A 182 20.56 7.52 -15.39
CA ALA A 182 21.99 7.15 -15.36
C ALA A 182 22.49 6.48 -16.66
N ARG A 183 21.67 6.43 -17.71
CA ARG A 183 22.04 5.98 -19.06
C ARG A 183 21.75 7.07 -20.08
N ALA A 184 22.63 8.07 -20.13
CA ALA A 184 22.76 9.01 -21.25
C ALA A 184 24.24 9.35 -21.44
#